data_AF-A0A2V8T263-F1
#
_entry.id   AF-A0A2V8T263-F1
#
_cell.length_a   1.000
_cell.length_b   1.000
_cell.length_c   1.000
_cell.angle_alpha   90.00
_cell.angle_beta   90.00
_cell.angle_gamma   90.00
#
_symmetry.space_group_name_H-M   'P 1'
#
loop_
_entity.id
_entity.type
_entity.pdbx_description
1 polymer ?
#
loop_
_entity_poly.entity_id
_entity_poly.type
_entity_poly.pdbx_seq_one_letter_code
_entity_poly.pdbx_strand_id
1 'polypeptide(L)'
;SYSMMEPKMRRIYGEFYREIYHSEQKHLDTKTQELISIAASLVAKCQGCIDGHLKKALQAGATPEEISEAISIAAAINAAAIIDLTDVAAANLNVNHFPSDGPRFRG
;
A
#
# COMPACT_ATOMS: atom_id res chain seq x y z
N SER A 1 -17.43 5.61 5.44
CA SER A 1 -18.30 6.10 6.53
C SER A 1 -17.99 5.31 7.78
N TYR A 2 -17.48 5.96 8.84
CA TYR A 2 -17.20 5.32 10.14
C TYR A 2 -18.25 5.72 11.18
N SER A 3 -19.48 6.03 10.72
CA SER A 3 -20.57 6.56 11.54
C SER A 3 -21.01 5.64 12.67
N MET A 4 -20.70 4.35 12.56
CA MET A 4 -21.04 3.33 13.56
C MET A 4 -19.99 3.20 14.68
N MET A 5 -18.86 3.91 14.60
CA MET A 5 -17.85 3.91 15.68
C MET A 5 -18.33 4.71 16.89
N GLU A 6 -17.92 4.26 18.08
CA GLU A 6 -18.11 5.00 19.33
C GLU A 6 -17.59 6.45 19.18
N PRO A 7 -18.32 7.47 19.66
CA PRO A 7 -18.00 8.88 19.41
C PRO A 7 -16.58 9.31 19.75
N LYS A 8 -16.03 8.89 20.90
CA LYS A 8 -14.66 9.22 21.29
C LYS A 8 -13.65 8.59 20.34
N MET A 9 -13.83 7.33 19.96
CA MET A 9 -12.94 6.64 19.01
C MET A 9 -13.00 7.27 17.62
N ARG A 10 -14.19 7.63 17.14
CA ARG A 10 -14.37 8.34 15.87
C ARG A 10 -13.64 9.69 15.85
N ARG A 11 -13.69 10.44 16.97
CA ARG A 11 -12.96 11.71 17.10
C ARG A 11 -11.45 11.51 17.03
N ILE A 12 -10.91 10.55 17.79
CA ILE A 12 -9.47 10.25 17.81
C ILE A 12 -8.98 9.86 16.41
N TYR A 13 -9.72 8.98 15.73
CA TYR A 13 -9.37 8.59 14.36
C TYR A 13 -9.41 9.79 13.38
N GLY A 14 -10.39 10.68 13.53
CA GLY A 14 -10.48 11.90 12.73
C GLY A 14 -9.34 12.89 12.99
N GLU A 15 -8.87 13.01 14.23
CA GLU A 15 -7.70 13.82 14.60
C GLU A 15 -6.41 13.24 13.99
N PHE A 16 -6.21 11.93 14.10
CA PHE A 16 -5.10 11.23 13.44
C PHE A 16 -5.09 11.47 11.92
N TYR A 17 -6.24 11.30 11.26
CA TYR A 17 -6.35 11.55 9.82
C TYR A 17 -6.04 13.00 9.47
N ARG A 18 -6.52 13.96 10.27
CA ARG A 18 -6.26 15.38 10.03
C ARG A 18 -4.78 15.70 10.14
N GLU A 19 -4.09 15.16 11.14
CA GLU A 19 -2.66 15.40 11.32
C GLU A 19 -1.86 14.92 10.11
N ILE A 20 -2.20 13.76 9.54
CA ILE A 20 -1.47 13.22 8.38
C ILE A 20 -1.66 14.10 7.14
N TYR A 21 -2.90 14.49 6.80
CA TYR A 21 -3.20 15.11 5.50
C TYR A 21 -3.28 16.64 5.52
N HIS A 22 -3.52 17.23 6.70
CA HIS A 22 -3.82 18.66 6.86
C HIS A 22 -2.93 19.38 7.87
N SER A 23 -1.87 18.75 8.37
CA SER A 23 -0.88 19.43 9.21
C SER A 23 -0.07 20.44 8.40
N GLU A 24 0.21 21.60 9.00
CA GLU A 24 1.09 22.63 8.43
C GLU A 24 2.56 22.21 8.43
N GLN A 25 2.91 21.15 9.17
CA GLN A 25 4.27 20.62 9.28
C GLN A 25 4.55 19.45 8.32
N LYS A 26 3.66 19.18 7.36
CA LYS A 26 3.83 18.04 6.46
C LYS A 26 5.03 18.23 5.52
N HIS A 27 5.79 17.15 5.34
CA HIS A 27 6.98 17.13 4.47
C HIS A 27 6.72 16.57 3.08
N LEU A 28 5.62 15.81 2.90
CA LEU A 28 5.19 15.30 1.60
C LEU A 28 4.08 16.19 1.05
N ASP A 29 4.15 16.48 -0.25
CA ASP A 29 3.02 17.11 -0.93
C ASP A 29 1.80 16.18 -0.98
N THR A 30 0.63 16.76 -1.20
CA THR A 30 -0.64 16.00 -1.21
C THR A 30 -0.63 14.91 -2.28
N LYS A 31 -0.06 15.16 -3.46
CA LYS A 31 -0.01 14.19 -4.55
C LYS A 31 0.73 12.94 -4.11
N THR A 32 1.91 13.11 -3.51
CA THR A 32 2.78 12.05 -3.01
C THR A 32 2.10 11.28 -1.88
N GLN A 33 1.47 11.96 -0.93
CA GLN A 33 0.70 11.31 0.14
C GLN A 33 -0.40 10.42 -0.42
N GLU A 34 -1.18 10.91 -1.39
CA GLU A 34 -2.30 10.16 -1.95
C GLU A 34 -1.82 8.96 -2.81
N LEU A 35 -0.71 9.08 -3.55
CA LEU A 35 -0.10 7.94 -4.25
C LEU A 35 0.34 6.84 -3.28
N ILE A 36 0.97 7.20 -2.15
CA ILE A 36 1.31 6.26 -1.08
C ILE A 36 0.05 5.62 -0.50
N SER A 37 -1.01 6.41 -0.28
CA SER A 37 -2.27 5.91 0.28
C SER A 37 -3.01 4.96 -0.66
N ILE A 38 -2.93 5.18 -1.98
CA ILE A 38 -3.43 4.23 -2.99
C ILE A 38 -2.67 2.90 -2.89
N ALA A 39 -1.33 2.95 -2.90
CA ALA A 39 -0.50 1.75 -2.77
C ALA A 39 -0.77 0.98 -1.46
N ALA A 40 -0.84 1.69 -0.33
CA ALA A 40 -1.16 1.12 0.97
C ALA A 40 -2.58 0.52 1.00
N SER A 41 -3.56 1.18 0.37
CA SER A 41 -4.94 0.68 0.29
C SER A 41 -5.04 -0.65 -0.46
N LEU A 42 -4.25 -0.82 -1.53
CA LEU A 42 -4.19 -2.06 -2.30
C LEU A 42 -3.60 -3.21 -1.48
N VAL A 43 -2.45 -2.99 -0.84
CA VAL A 43 -1.80 -4.00 0.00
C VAL A 43 -2.68 -4.38 1.20
N ALA A 44 -3.34 -3.39 1.82
CA ALA A 44 -4.28 -3.61 2.92
C ALA A 44 -5.64 -4.18 2.47
N LYS A 45 -5.89 -4.30 1.16
CA LYS A 45 -7.16 -4.78 0.57
C LYS A 45 -8.37 -3.95 1.02
N CYS A 46 -8.19 -2.63 1.22
CA CYS A 46 -9.25 -1.73 1.68
C CYS A 46 -10.02 -1.13 0.49
N GLN A 47 -11.12 -1.79 0.10
CA GLN A 47 -11.97 -1.30 -1.00
C GLN A 47 -12.55 0.10 -0.74
N GLY A 48 -12.98 0.39 0.50
CA GLY A 48 -13.54 1.69 0.85
C GLY A 48 -12.52 2.84 0.86
N CYS A 49 -11.22 2.52 0.95
CA CYS A 49 -10.15 3.51 0.98
C CYS A 49 -9.77 3.96 -0.44
N ILE A 50 -9.77 3.03 -1.40
CA ILE A 50 -9.19 3.27 -2.73
C ILE A 50 -9.93 4.36 -3.51
N ASP A 51 -11.27 4.32 -3.53
CA ASP A 51 -12.08 5.29 -4.28
C ASP A 51 -11.85 6.73 -3.79
N GLY A 52 -11.72 6.90 -2.48
CA GLY A 52 -11.46 8.19 -1.86
C GLY A 52 -10.08 8.74 -2.20
N HIS A 53 -9.05 7.89 -2.12
CA HIS A 53 -7.67 8.29 -2.39
C HIS A 53 -7.40 8.52 -3.88
N LEU A 54 -8.01 7.73 -4.78
CA LEU A 54 -7.94 7.98 -6.23
C LEU A 54 -8.47 9.37 -6.60
N LYS A 55 -9.64 9.73 -6.07
CA LYS A 55 -10.24 11.06 -6.31
C LYS A 55 -9.33 12.18 -5.81
N LYS A 56 -8.76 12.04 -4.61
CA LYS A 56 -7.87 13.05 -4.01
C LYS A 56 -6.55 13.17 -4.73
N ALA A 57 -5.96 12.06 -5.18
CA ALA A 57 -4.74 12.07 -5.98
C ALA A 57 -4.94 12.89 -7.27
N LEU A 58 -6.02 12.62 -8.01
CA LEU A 58 -6.35 13.37 -9.23
C LEU A 58 -6.58 14.87 -8.93
N GLN A 59 -7.28 15.19 -7.84
CA GLN A 59 -7.47 16.58 -7.41
C GLN A 59 -6.16 17.28 -7.02
N ALA A 60 -5.18 16.52 -6.52
CA ALA A 60 -3.83 16.99 -6.21
C ALA A 60 -2.92 17.06 -7.45
N GLY A 61 -3.44 16.76 -8.64
CA GLY A 61 -2.71 16.83 -9.91
C GLY A 61 -1.96 15.56 -10.28
N ALA A 62 -2.25 14.42 -9.64
CA ALA A 62 -1.72 13.13 -10.10
C ALA A 62 -2.26 12.79 -11.49
N THR A 63 -1.42 12.20 -12.34
CA THR A 63 -1.87 11.66 -13.63
C THR A 63 -2.30 10.19 -13.50
N PRO A 64 -3.12 9.66 -14.43
CA PRO A 64 -3.43 8.24 -14.49
C PRO A 64 -2.17 7.35 -14.59
N GLU A 65 -1.11 7.85 -15.23
CA GLU A 65 0.18 7.15 -15.38
C GLU A 65 0.89 7.04 -14.02
N GLU A 66 1.00 8.14 -13.26
CA GLU A 66 1.59 8.11 -11.90
C GLU A 66 0.83 7.16 -10.97
N ILE A 67 -0.51 7.17 -11.06
CA ILE A 67 -1.35 6.23 -10.31
C ILE A 67 -1.10 4.79 -10.74
N SER A 68 -0.97 4.54 -12.05
CA SER A 68 -0.70 3.21 -12.59
C SER A 68 0.68 2.68 -12.18
N GLU A 69 1.69 3.55 -12.10
CA GLU A 69 3.00 3.21 -11.56
C GLU A 69 2.93 2.85 -10.08
N ALA A 70 2.23 3.64 -9.27
CA ALA A 70 2.03 3.34 -7.84
C ALA A 70 1.30 1.99 -7.62
N ILE A 71 0.28 1.69 -8.44
CA ILE A 71 -0.42 0.40 -8.45
C ILE A 71 0.57 -0.74 -8.78
N SER A 72 1.40 -0.56 -9.80
CA SER A 72 2.36 -1.57 -10.24
C SER A 72 3.41 -1.86 -9.17
N ILE A 73 3.91 -0.82 -8.49
CA ILE A 73 4.81 -0.96 -7.33
C ILE A 73 4.12 -1.74 -6.21
N ALA A 74 2.88 -1.40 -5.85
CA ALA A 74 2.14 -2.10 -4.82
C ALA A 74 1.93 -3.59 -5.15
N ALA A 75 1.60 -3.90 -6.42
CA ALA A 75 1.44 -5.27 -6.90
C ALA A 75 2.75 -6.06 -6.81
N ALA A 76 3.87 -5.46 -7.22
CA ALA A 76 5.18 -6.09 -7.15
C ALA A 76 5.60 -6.41 -5.71
N ILE A 77 5.42 -5.48 -4.78
CA ILE A 77 5.73 -5.69 -3.35
C ILE A 77 4.83 -6.78 -2.75
N ASN A 78 3.53 -6.78 -3.06
CA ASN A 78 2.62 -7.80 -2.55
C ASN A 78 2.94 -9.20 -3.10
N ALA A 79 3.37 -9.30 -4.36
CA ALA A 79 3.86 -10.56 -4.93
C ALA A 79 5.16 -11.02 -4.26
N ALA A 80 6.14 -10.12 -4.11
CA ALA A 80 7.42 -10.42 -3.48
C ALA A 80 7.26 -10.95 -2.05
N ALA A 81 6.33 -10.38 -1.27
CA ALA A 81 6.03 -10.86 0.08
C ALA A 81 5.54 -12.32 0.09
N ILE A 82 4.76 -12.74 -0.91
CA ILE A 82 4.33 -14.14 -1.02
C ILE A 82 5.49 -15.03 -1.43
N ILE A 83 6.33 -14.59 -2.38
CA ILE A 83 7.53 -15.34 -2.79
C ILE A 83 8.47 -15.59 -1.61
N ASP A 84 8.74 -14.56 -0.79
CA ASP A 84 9.55 -14.70 0.42
C ASP A 84 8.97 -15.75 1.40
N LEU A 85 7.65 -15.75 1.60
CA LEU A 85 6.99 -16.76 2.42
C LEU A 85 7.09 -18.17 1.83
N THR A 86 7.22 -18.32 0.50
CA THR A 86 7.44 -19.65 -0.10
C THR A 86 8.78 -20.25 0.29
N ASP A 87 9.83 -19.43 0.40
CA ASP A 87 11.16 -19.86 0.82
C ASP A 87 11.16 -20.30 2.29
N VAL A 88 10.46 -19.54 3.16
CA VAL A 88 10.25 -19.93 4.56
C VAL A 88 9.56 -21.29 4.66
N ALA A 89 8.51 -21.51 3.87
CA ALA A 89 7.81 -22.80 3.83
C ALA A 89 8.72 -23.93 3.31
N ALA A 90 9.54 -23.68 2.30
CA ALA A 90 10.49 -24.64 1.72
C ALA A 90 11.53 -25.09 2.75
N ALA A 91 12.09 -24.11 3.48
CA ALA A 91 13.07 -24.34 4.54
C ALA A 91 12.51 -25.23 5.66
N ASN A 92 11.27 -24.98 6.09
CA ASN A 92 10.60 -25.78 7.12
C ASN A 92 10.35 -27.24 6.70
N LEU A 93 10.21 -27.49 5.39
CA LEU A 93 10.04 -28.83 4.82
C LEU A 93 11.37 -29.47 4.39
N ASN A 94 12.48 -28.74 4.45
CA ASN A 94 13.77 -29.12 3.87
C ASN A 94 13.65 -29.58 2.40
N VAL A 95 12.82 -28.88 1.62
CA VAL A 95 12.63 -29.14 0.18
C VAL A 95 13.04 -27.93 -0.63
N ASN A 96 13.48 -28.15 -1.87
CA ASN A 96 13.49 -27.12 -2.88
C ASN A 96 12.20 -27.28 -3.70
N HIS A 97 11.29 -26.31 -3.63
CA HIS A 97 10.01 -26.38 -4.36
C HIS A 97 10.21 -26.51 -5.87
N PHE A 98 11.27 -25.88 -6.39
CA PHE A 98 11.64 -25.92 -7.80
C PHE A 98 13.16 -26.14 -7.94
N PRO A 99 13.64 -27.39 -7.82
CA PRO A 99 15.06 -27.67 -8.04
C PRO A 99 15.44 -27.25 -9.46
N SER A 100 16.31 -26.25 -9.57
CA SER A 100 16.79 -25.73 -10.85
C SER A 100 18.17 -26.29 -11.16
N ASP A 101 18.32 -26.87 -12.36
CA ASP A 101 19.62 -27.26 -12.94
C ASP A 101 20.35 -26.06 -13.60
N GLY A 102 19.89 -24.82 -13.35
CA GLY A 102 20.30 -23.62 -14.09
C GLY A 102 21.07 -22.59 -13.26
N PRO A 103 21.85 -21.69 -13.91
CA PRO A 103 22.70 -20.75 -13.19
C PRO A 103 21.86 -19.76 -12.38
N ARG A 104 22.18 -19.67 -11.08
CA ARG A 104 21.59 -18.69 -10.17
C ARG A 104 21.85 -17.28 -10.69
N PHE A 105 20.80 -16.49 -10.86
CA PHE A 105 20.92 -15.05 -11.07
C PHE A 105 21.71 -14.45 -9.91
N ARG A 106 22.94 -14.03 -10.19
CA ARG A 106 23.71 -13.17 -9.29
C ARG A 106 23.28 -11.74 -9.61
N GLY A 107 22.59 -11.11 -8.67
CA GLY A 107 22.49 -9.66 -8.63
C GLY A 107 23.86 -9.04 -8.36
#